data_AF-H1YY55-F1
#
_entry.id   AF-H1YY55-F1
#
_cell.length_a   1.000
_cell.length_b   1.000
_cell.length_c   1.000
_cell.angle_alpha   90.00
_cell.angle_beta   90.00
_cell.angle_gamma   90.00
#
_symmetry.space_group_name_H-M   'P 1'
#
loop_
_entity.id
_entity.type
_entity.pdbx_description
1 polymer ?
#
loop_
_entity_poly.entity_id
_entity_poly.type
_entity_poly.pdbx_seq_one_letter_code
_entity_poly.pdbx_strand_id
1 'polypeptide(L)'
;MTKFSMRKSRNRLFTGIILTLGIIFLAGIASAATATFAVPEIPDGMDGADAEALPVLPCEFTGSVMIGDIPAPSGTIIRAFIGEEEAGRFVVNQAGTYGGEGLFDDRLLVEGDEEVINQEIVFKIWSNDADERLLYQPGDSRTFDLTVAGIDGDFNANAFVDIGDVSKVSYMVADKIQPEISADFNGNGEVDVGDAAMIAYFLVRKIEFL
;
A
#
# COMPACT_ATOMS: atom_id res chain seq x y z
N MET A 1 25.35 -47.05 -13.55
CA MET A 1 25.72 -46.59 -12.19
C MET A 1 26.85 -45.59 -12.34
N THR A 2 26.54 -44.30 -12.37
CA THR A 2 27.51 -43.22 -12.61
C THR A 2 27.31 -42.17 -11.52
N LYS A 3 28.30 -42.04 -10.62
CA LYS A 3 28.28 -41.10 -9.49
C LYS A 3 28.59 -39.68 -10.01
N PHE A 4 27.65 -38.75 -9.85
CA PHE A 4 27.92 -37.31 -9.95
C PHE A 4 28.20 -36.76 -8.54
N SER A 5 29.43 -36.27 -8.36
CA SER A 5 29.91 -35.58 -7.17
C SER A 5 29.80 -34.07 -7.43
N MET A 6 28.99 -33.35 -6.66
CA MET A 6 28.89 -31.89 -6.73
C MET A 6 29.40 -31.29 -5.41
N ARG A 7 30.54 -30.60 -5.49
CA ARG A 7 31.18 -29.87 -4.38
C ARG A 7 30.38 -28.61 -4.05
N LYS A 8 30.02 -28.45 -2.78
CA LYS A 8 29.46 -27.23 -2.21
C LYS A 8 30.57 -26.19 -2.01
N SER A 9 30.57 -25.13 -2.80
CA SER A 9 31.46 -23.97 -2.64
C SER A 9 30.97 -23.10 -1.48
N ARG A 10 31.83 -22.88 -0.47
CA ARG A 10 31.66 -21.92 0.62
C ARG A 10 32.71 -20.83 0.42
N ASN A 11 32.30 -19.64 -0.03
CA ASN A 11 33.18 -18.49 -0.06
C ASN A 11 32.98 -17.65 1.21
N ARG A 12 33.93 -17.80 2.14
CA ARG A 12 34.28 -16.80 3.15
C ARG A 12 35.35 -15.90 2.55
N LEU A 13 35.35 -14.61 2.87
CA LEU A 13 36.54 -13.75 3.05
C LEU A 13 36.08 -12.32 3.43
N PHE A 14 35.93 -12.07 4.72
CA PHE A 14 36.02 -10.71 5.29
C PHE A 14 37.42 -10.58 5.87
N THR A 15 38.25 -9.75 5.24
CA THR A 15 39.59 -9.39 5.73
C THR A 15 39.66 -7.87 5.72
N GLY A 16 39.79 -7.26 6.91
CA GLY A 16 39.84 -5.80 7.08
C GLY A 16 41.19 -5.19 6.72
N ILE A 17 41.36 -3.87 6.95
CA ILE A 17 42.59 -3.17 7.42
C ILE A 17 42.49 -1.61 7.37
N ILE A 18 42.70 -1.00 8.55
CA ILE A 18 43.52 0.19 8.90
C ILE A 18 43.05 1.66 8.63
N LEU A 19 42.61 2.28 9.73
CA LEU A 19 43.01 3.54 10.40
C LEU A 19 44.05 4.50 9.76
N THR A 20 43.70 5.80 9.63
CA THR A 20 44.63 6.93 9.88
C THR A 20 43.92 8.19 10.42
N LEU A 21 44.54 8.82 11.42
CA LEU A 21 44.20 10.09 12.09
C LEU A 21 44.52 11.32 11.20
N GLY A 22 43.84 12.45 11.47
CA GLY A 22 44.32 13.79 11.07
C GLY A 22 43.49 14.93 11.65
N ILE A 23 43.90 15.44 12.83
CA ILE A 23 43.38 16.65 13.49
C ILE A 23 43.97 17.89 12.79
N ILE A 24 43.14 18.87 12.42
CA ILE A 24 43.57 20.27 12.29
C ILE A 24 42.58 21.16 13.05
N PHE A 25 43.05 21.65 14.19
CA PHE A 25 42.47 22.74 14.97
C PHE A 25 43.01 24.04 14.38
N LEU A 26 42.15 24.96 13.94
CA LEU A 26 42.57 26.34 13.63
C LEU A 26 41.69 27.31 14.41
N ALA A 27 42.32 27.99 15.35
CA ALA A 27 41.72 29.01 16.20
C ALA A 27 41.84 30.39 15.54
N GLY A 28 40.73 31.14 15.58
CA GLY A 28 40.66 32.57 15.89
C GLY A 28 41.22 33.60 14.90
N ILE A 29 40.32 34.47 14.41
CA ILE A 29 40.59 35.91 14.26
C ILE A 29 39.29 36.70 14.42
N ALA A 30 39.46 37.94 14.86
CA ALA A 30 38.58 38.70 15.75
C ALA A 30 37.50 39.57 15.08
N SER A 31 36.47 39.85 15.89
CA SER A 31 35.86 41.17 16.16
C SER A 31 35.46 42.08 14.98
N ALA A 32 34.16 42.33 14.88
CA ALA A 32 33.64 43.69 14.72
C ALA A 32 32.30 43.82 15.48
N ALA A 33 32.31 44.64 16.54
CA ALA A 33 31.09 45.14 17.15
C ALA A 33 30.49 46.20 16.22
N THR A 34 29.23 46.03 15.83
CA THR A 34 28.43 47.11 15.24
C THR A 34 27.08 47.15 15.92
N ALA A 35 26.66 48.38 16.22
CA ALA A 35 25.67 48.79 17.19
C ALA A 35 24.30 48.14 17.03
N THR A 36 23.74 47.68 18.15
CA THR A 36 22.31 47.43 18.30
C THR A 36 21.60 48.78 18.26
N PHE A 37 20.93 49.09 17.15
CA PHE A 37 19.86 50.09 17.16
C PHE A 37 18.69 49.46 17.91
N ALA A 38 18.32 50.04 19.06
CA ALA A 38 17.07 49.72 19.73
C ALA A 38 15.92 50.06 18.77
N VAL A 39 15.24 49.03 18.26
CA VAL A 39 13.94 49.19 17.62
C VAL A 39 12.98 49.67 18.72
N PRO A 40 12.22 50.76 18.53
CA PRO A 40 11.22 51.17 19.52
C PRO A 40 10.24 50.00 19.74
N GLU A 41 9.95 49.70 21.01
CA GLU A 41 8.92 48.73 21.39
C GLU A 41 7.62 49.08 20.66
N ILE A 42 7.21 48.23 19.72
CA ILE A 42 5.89 48.29 19.11
C ILE A 42 4.90 47.92 20.21
N PRO A 43 3.84 48.70 20.45
CA PRO A 43 2.87 48.42 21.51
C PRO A 43 2.34 46.99 21.37
N ASP A 44 2.43 46.21 22.46
CA ASP A 44 1.80 44.90 22.65
C ASP A 44 0.30 45.01 22.38
N GLY A 45 -0.10 44.71 21.15
CA GLY A 45 -1.44 45.04 20.69
C GLY A 45 -1.72 44.72 19.23
N MET A 46 -1.15 43.64 18.72
CA MET A 46 -1.76 42.90 17.62
C MET A 46 -1.59 41.44 17.98
N ASP A 47 -2.64 40.94 18.62
CA ASP A 47 -3.03 39.54 18.64
C ASP A 47 -2.64 38.94 17.27
N GLY A 48 -1.57 38.15 17.29
CA GLY A 48 -1.08 37.48 16.11
C GLY A 48 -2.20 36.55 15.71
N ALA A 49 -2.99 36.96 14.72
CA ALA A 49 -3.94 36.09 14.08
C ALA A 49 -3.17 34.82 13.72
N ASP A 50 -3.48 33.73 14.41
CA ASP A 50 -3.04 32.40 14.03
C ASP A 50 -3.36 32.30 12.54
N ALA A 51 -2.33 32.31 11.71
CA ALA A 51 -2.51 32.20 10.29
C ALA A 51 -3.04 30.78 10.07
N GLU A 52 -4.36 30.67 9.95
CA GLU A 52 -5.06 29.45 9.53
C GLU A 52 -4.41 29.03 8.21
N ALA A 53 -3.56 28.00 8.26
CA ALA A 53 -2.94 27.45 7.07
C ALA A 53 -4.07 26.98 6.16
N LEU A 54 -4.08 27.45 4.91
CA LEU A 54 -5.11 27.03 3.97
C LEU A 54 -4.99 25.51 3.78
N PRO A 55 -6.09 24.74 3.92
CA PRO A 55 -6.03 23.31 3.75
C PRO A 55 -5.59 22.97 2.33
N VAL A 56 -4.73 21.97 2.21
CA VAL A 56 -4.26 21.44 0.94
C VAL A 56 -5.42 20.77 0.21
N LEU A 57 -5.53 20.99 -1.11
CA LEU A 57 -6.61 20.38 -1.90
C LEU A 57 -6.36 18.88 -2.10
N PRO A 58 -7.40 18.03 -1.96
CA PRO A 58 -7.28 16.60 -2.22
C PRO A 58 -6.98 16.32 -3.71
N CYS A 59 -6.38 15.16 -3.97
CA CYS A 59 -6.40 14.59 -5.31
C CYS A 59 -7.75 13.91 -5.60
N GLU A 60 -8.15 13.88 -6.87
CA GLU A 60 -9.37 13.24 -7.34
C GLU A 60 -9.06 12.18 -8.42
N PHE A 61 -9.38 10.92 -8.13
CA PHE A 61 -9.09 9.81 -9.03
C PHE A 61 -10.34 9.05 -9.47
N THR A 62 -10.30 8.59 -10.72
CA THR A 62 -11.35 7.80 -11.38
C THR A 62 -10.71 6.77 -12.31
N GLY A 63 -11.46 5.74 -12.70
CA GLY A 63 -11.04 4.81 -13.77
C GLY A 63 -11.63 3.42 -13.61
N SER A 64 -11.01 2.44 -14.28
CA SER A 64 -11.38 1.04 -14.13
C SER A 64 -10.58 0.34 -13.05
N VAL A 65 -11.12 -0.75 -12.49
CA VAL A 65 -10.45 -1.52 -11.44
C VAL A 65 -10.63 -3.03 -11.67
N MET A 66 -9.50 -3.74 -11.72
CA MET A 66 -9.41 -5.17 -12.04
C MET A 66 -8.66 -5.93 -10.94
N ILE A 67 -9.12 -7.14 -10.66
CA ILE A 67 -8.45 -8.10 -9.76
C ILE A 67 -8.15 -9.35 -10.58
N GLY A 68 -6.88 -9.51 -10.94
CA GLY A 68 -6.51 -10.37 -12.05
C GLY A 68 -7.26 -9.96 -13.31
N ASP A 69 -7.94 -10.91 -13.95
CA ASP A 69 -8.74 -10.66 -15.16
C ASP A 69 -10.23 -10.36 -14.87
N ILE A 70 -10.59 -10.18 -13.60
CA ILE A 70 -11.98 -10.02 -13.16
C ILE A 70 -12.24 -8.54 -12.83
N PRO A 71 -13.29 -7.91 -13.40
CA PRO A 71 -13.72 -6.59 -12.99
C PRO A 71 -14.07 -6.57 -11.50
N ALA A 72 -13.50 -5.63 -10.75
CA ALA A 72 -13.69 -5.62 -9.31
C ALA A 72 -15.18 -5.47 -8.96
N PRO A 73 -15.75 -6.36 -8.14
CA PRO A 73 -17.17 -6.38 -7.87
C PRO A 73 -17.63 -5.16 -7.08
N SER A 74 -18.94 -4.86 -7.17
CA SER A 74 -19.58 -3.86 -6.31
C SER A 74 -19.37 -4.23 -4.83
N GLY A 75 -19.07 -3.24 -3.99
CA GLY A 75 -18.69 -3.41 -2.59
C GLY A 75 -17.18 -3.56 -2.36
N THR A 76 -16.37 -3.66 -3.41
CA THR A 76 -14.90 -3.65 -3.29
C THR A 76 -14.43 -2.32 -2.68
N ILE A 77 -13.54 -2.38 -1.68
CA ILE A 77 -12.99 -1.19 -1.02
C ILE A 77 -11.57 -0.95 -1.56
N ILE A 78 -11.41 0.21 -2.21
CA ILE A 78 -10.11 0.74 -2.64
C ILE A 78 -9.63 1.69 -1.54
N ARG A 79 -8.40 1.49 -1.08
CA ARG A 79 -7.74 2.37 -0.10
C ARG A 79 -6.48 2.96 -0.69
N ALA A 80 -6.29 4.26 -0.53
CA ALA A 80 -5.07 4.96 -0.90
C ALA A 80 -4.27 5.23 0.38
N PHE A 81 -2.97 4.94 0.35
CA PHE A 81 -2.06 5.20 1.44
C PHE A 81 -0.96 6.15 1.01
N ILE A 82 -0.56 7.05 1.89
CA ILE A 82 0.68 7.82 1.75
C ILE A 82 1.53 7.49 2.97
N GLY A 83 2.67 6.82 2.75
CA GLY A 83 3.40 6.18 3.84
C GLY A 83 2.57 5.09 4.51
N GLU A 84 2.32 5.21 5.81
CA GLU A 84 1.52 4.25 6.61
C GLU A 84 0.06 4.71 6.86
N GLU A 85 -0.29 5.94 6.45
CA GLU A 85 -1.60 6.54 6.72
C GLU A 85 -2.59 6.30 5.57
N GLU A 86 -3.83 5.90 5.90
CA GLU A 86 -4.93 5.78 4.93
C GLU A 86 -5.40 7.19 4.55
N ALA A 87 -4.90 7.68 3.42
CA ALA A 87 -5.14 9.00 2.87
C ALA A 87 -6.44 9.10 2.05
N GLY A 88 -7.04 7.96 1.69
CA GLY A 88 -8.25 7.95 0.88
C GLY A 88 -8.94 6.59 0.85
N ARG A 89 -10.25 6.61 0.63
CA ARG A 89 -11.08 5.40 0.51
C ARG A 89 -12.19 5.59 -0.51
N PHE A 90 -12.45 4.55 -1.30
CA PHE A 90 -13.58 4.49 -2.21
C PHE A 90 -14.24 3.11 -2.19
N VAL A 91 -15.57 3.08 -2.24
CA VAL A 91 -16.34 1.83 -2.39
C VAL A 91 -16.82 1.73 -3.82
N VAL A 92 -16.41 0.66 -4.52
CA VAL A 92 -16.83 0.36 -5.88
C VAL A 92 -18.34 0.15 -5.90
N ASN A 93 -19.08 1.01 -6.59
CA ASN A 93 -20.53 0.92 -6.67
C ASN A 93 -20.98 0.09 -7.90
N GLN A 94 -20.21 0.13 -8.97
CA GLN A 94 -20.43 -0.63 -10.19
C GLN A 94 -19.20 -1.48 -10.49
N ALA A 95 -19.43 -2.75 -10.83
CA ALA A 95 -18.32 -3.67 -11.09
C ALA A 95 -17.37 -3.12 -12.16
N GLY A 96 -16.07 -3.12 -11.85
CA GLY A 96 -14.99 -2.70 -12.75
C GLY A 96 -14.75 -1.20 -12.82
N THR A 97 -15.47 -0.35 -12.07
CA THR A 97 -15.30 1.11 -12.16
C THR A 97 -15.22 1.75 -10.78
N TYR A 98 -14.24 2.64 -10.60
CA TYR A 98 -14.10 3.45 -9.41
C TYR A 98 -14.10 4.93 -9.76
N GLY A 99 -14.77 5.71 -8.93
CA GLY A 99 -15.16 7.07 -9.26
C GLY A 99 -16.12 7.14 -10.47
N GLY A 100 -16.79 8.27 -10.66
CA GLY A 100 -17.58 8.51 -11.86
C GLY A 100 -17.08 9.71 -12.67
N GLU A 101 -17.41 9.70 -13.96
CA GLU A 101 -16.99 10.76 -14.90
C GLU A 101 -17.92 11.98 -14.85
N GLY A 102 -19.11 11.84 -14.25
CA GLY A 102 -20.06 12.91 -14.07
C GLY A 102 -19.57 14.01 -13.13
N LEU A 103 -20.17 15.20 -13.26
CA LEU A 103 -19.85 16.38 -12.45
C LEU A 103 -20.21 16.22 -10.95
N PHE A 104 -21.11 15.30 -10.64
CA PHE A 104 -21.60 15.05 -9.28
C PHE A 104 -21.37 13.60 -8.85
N ASP A 105 -20.59 12.85 -9.63
CA ASP A 105 -20.26 11.50 -9.26
C ASP A 105 -19.16 11.52 -8.20
N ASP A 106 -19.26 10.59 -7.24
CA ASP A 106 -18.21 10.39 -6.24
C ASP A 106 -16.90 10.00 -6.95
N ARG A 107 -15.77 10.40 -6.37
CA ARG A 107 -14.41 10.08 -6.85
C ARG A 107 -13.59 9.55 -5.69
N LEU A 108 -12.51 8.84 -5.99
CA LEU A 108 -11.54 8.51 -4.96
C LEU A 108 -10.79 9.79 -4.59
N LEU A 109 -11.08 10.33 -3.41
CA LEU A 109 -10.36 11.46 -2.83
C LEU A 109 -9.14 10.95 -2.07
N VAL A 110 -7.99 11.57 -2.30
CA VAL A 110 -6.77 11.31 -1.54
C VAL A 110 -6.30 12.61 -0.91
N GLU A 111 -6.29 12.65 0.40
CA GLU A 111 -5.94 13.81 1.22
C GLU A 111 -4.51 13.67 1.76
N GLY A 112 -3.83 14.81 1.94
CA GLY A 112 -2.49 14.87 2.45
C GLY A 112 -2.15 16.30 2.86
N ASP A 113 -1.16 16.45 3.72
CA ASP A 113 -0.62 17.76 4.11
C ASP A 113 0.54 18.20 3.19
N GLU A 114 1.16 19.34 3.51
CA GLU A 114 2.29 19.86 2.75
C GLU A 114 3.55 18.99 2.87
N GLU A 115 3.68 18.19 3.93
CA GLU A 115 4.85 17.35 4.19
C GLU A 115 4.89 16.12 3.28
N VAL A 116 3.72 15.69 2.78
CA VAL A 116 3.59 14.52 1.92
C VAL A 116 3.57 14.83 0.42
N ILE A 117 3.74 16.08 0.02
CA ILE A 117 3.82 16.46 -1.39
C ILE A 117 5.01 15.74 -2.07
N ASN A 118 4.76 15.16 -3.24
CA ASN A 118 5.68 14.29 -3.98
C ASN A 118 5.98 12.92 -3.32
N GLN A 119 5.30 12.55 -2.23
CA GLN A 119 5.37 11.18 -1.73
C GLN A 119 4.50 10.24 -2.57
N GLU A 120 4.81 8.95 -2.53
CA GLU A 120 4.10 7.93 -3.30
C GLU A 120 2.74 7.61 -2.67
N ILE A 121 1.71 7.54 -3.51
CA ILE A 121 0.40 7.00 -3.20
C ILE A 121 0.40 5.52 -3.54
N VAL A 122 0.10 4.70 -2.54
CA VAL A 122 -0.05 3.25 -2.65
C VAL A 122 -1.53 2.90 -2.60
N PHE A 123 -2.06 2.40 -3.71
CA PHE A 123 -3.44 1.91 -3.75
C PHE A 123 -3.47 0.44 -3.32
N LYS A 124 -4.46 0.08 -2.51
CA LYS A 124 -4.68 -1.27 -2.02
C LYS A 124 -6.13 -1.68 -2.19
N ILE A 125 -6.31 -2.92 -2.66
CA ILE A 125 -7.61 -3.59 -2.68
C ILE A 125 -7.48 -4.79 -1.73
N TRP A 126 -8.22 -4.73 -0.63
CA TRP A 126 -8.01 -5.60 0.54
C TRP A 126 -6.56 -5.55 1.02
N SER A 127 -5.84 -6.68 0.97
CA SER A 127 -4.43 -6.79 1.38
C SER A 127 -3.44 -6.65 0.23
N ASN A 128 -3.92 -6.55 -1.01
CA ASN A 128 -3.08 -6.52 -2.20
C ASN A 128 -2.81 -5.09 -2.64
N ASP A 129 -1.54 -4.80 -2.91
CA ASP A 129 -1.12 -3.56 -3.54
C ASP A 129 -1.49 -3.56 -5.02
N ALA A 130 -1.94 -2.42 -5.53
CA ALA A 130 -2.07 -2.21 -6.96
C ALA A 130 -0.70 -2.02 -7.62
N ASP A 131 -0.65 -2.34 -8.90
CA ASP A 131 0.55 -2.17 -9.73
C ASP A 131 0.84 -0.68 -9.99
N GLU A 132 -0.21 0.15 -10.04
CA GLU A 132 -0.11 1.56 -10.35
C GLU A 132 0.32 2.38 -9.13
N ARG A 133 1.26 3.30 -9.38
CA ARG A 133 1.85 4.19 -8.39
C ARG A 133 1.80 5.62 -8.88
N LEU A 134 1.37 6.52 -8.01
CA LEU A 134 1.27 7.95 -8.29
C LEU A 134 2.04 8.73 -7.23
N LEU A 135 2.45 9.95 -7.57
CA LEU A 135 2.95 10.90 -6.57
C LEU A 135 1.81 11.80 -6.14
N TYR A 136 1.72 12.06 -4.83
CA TYR A 136 0.76 13.00 -4.29
C TYR A 136 1.08 14.43 -4.74
N GLN A 137 0.09 15.04 -5.41
CA GLN A 137 0.13 16.41 -5.91
C GLN A 137 -1.21 17.08 -5.56
N PRO A 138 -1.23 18.08 -4.69
CA PRO A 138 -2.45 18.75 -4.28
C PRO A 138 -3.32 19.22 -5.46
N GLY A 139 -4.62 18.90 -5.41
CA GLY A 139 -5.59 19.28 -6.44
C GLY A 139 -5.45 18.54 -7.78
N ASP A 140 -4.58 17.53 -7.86
CA ASP A 140 -4.45 16.72 -9.06
C ASP A 140 -5.71 15.89 -9.33
N SER A 141 -6.15 15.88 -10.58
CA SER A 141 -7.34 15.17 -11.01
C SER A 141 -7.04 14.38 -12.28
N ARG A 142 -7.20 13.05 -12.21
CA ARG A 142 -6.89 12.18 -13.36
C ARG A 142 -7.70 10.89 -13.38
N THR A 143 -7.72 10.30 -14.56
CA THR A 143 -8.29 8.97 -14.81
C THR A 143 -7.17 7.98 -15.10
N PHE A 144 -7.16 6.85 -14.39
CA PHE A 144 -6.23 5.75 -14.62
C PHE A 144 -6.80 4.43 -14.13
N ASP A 145 -6.33 3.33 -14.68
CA ASP A 145 -6.82 2.01 -14.31
C ASP A 145 -6.02 1.44 -13.15
N LEU A 146 -6.72 0.74 -12.24
CA LEU A 146 -6.13 0.04 -11.11
C LEU A 146 -6.13 -1.46 -11.39
N THR A 147 -4.98 -2.09 -11.25
CA THR A 147 -4.83 -3.54 -11.37
C THR A 147 -4.19 -4.09 -10.11
N VAL A 148 -4.82 -5.09 -9.50
CA VAL A 148 -4.18 -5.93 -8.48
C VAL A 148 -4.07 -7.36 -9.01
N ALA A 149 -3.07 -8.08 -8.52
CA ALA A 149 -2.99 -9.53 -8.75
C ALA A 149 -4.27 -10.23 -8.25
N GLY A 150 -4.56 -11.41 -8.80
CA GLY A 150 -5.63 -12.28 -8.31
C GLY A 150 -5.50 -12.56 -6.81
N ILE A 151 -6.61 -12.82 -6.14
CA ILE A 151 -6.62 -13.03 -4.69
C ILE A 151 -6.31 -14.49 -4.39
N ASP A 152 -5.26 -14.73 -3.60
CA ASP A 152 -4.98 -16.06 -3.06
C ASP A 152 -6.17 -16.54 -2.23
N GLY A 153 -6.70 -17.71 -2.58
CA GLY A 153 -7.84 -18.33 -1.90
C GLY A 153 -9.21 -18.05 -2.53
N ASP A 154 -9.30 -17.23 -3.59
CA ASP A 154 -10.52 -17.09 -4.39
C ASP A 154 -10.62 -18.24 -5.41
N PHE A 155 -11.17 -19.37 -4.97
CA PHE A 155 -11.30 -20.59 -5.76
C PHE A 155 -12.53 -20.60 -6.66
N ASN A 156 -13.44 -19.64 -6.46
CA ASN A 156 -14.65 -19.53 -7.26
C ASN A 156 -14.63 -18.34 -8.23
N ALA A 157 -13.53 -17.56 -8.26
CA ALA A 157 -13.29 -16.43 -9.14
C ALA A 157 -14.37 -15.36 -9.03
N ASN A 158 -14.85 -15.08 -7.82
CA ASN A 158 -15.80 -13.99 -7.54
C ASN A 158 -15.12 -12.72 -7.02
N ALA A 159 -13.78 -12.69 -7.00
CA ALA A 159 -12.99 -11.62 -6.44
C ALA A 159 -13.27 -11.36 -4.95
N PHE A 160 -13.71 -12.38 -4.21
CA PHE A 160 -13.77 -12.36 -2.76
C PHE A 160 -13.17 -13.66 -2.23
N VAL A 161 -12.63 -13.61 -1.01
CA VAL A 161 -12.32 -14.82 -0.27
C VAL A 161 -13.38 -14.94 0.81
N ASP A 162 -14.26 -15.93 0.68
CA ASP A 162 -15.41 -16.14 1.55
C ASP A 162 -15.74 -17.64 1.76
N ILE A 163 -16.90 -17.92 2.36
CA ILE A 163 -17.32 -19.30 2.63
C ILE A 163 -17.62 -20.10 1.35
N GLY A 164 -17.88 -19.42 0.23
CA GLY A 164 -18.01 -20.00 -1.10
C GLY A 164 -16.74 -20.70 -1.55
N ASP A 165 -15.57 -20.12 -1.24
CA ASP A 165 -14.26 -20.73 -1.54
C ASP A 165 -14.01 -21.98 -0.70
N VAL A 166 -14.31 -21.91 0.59
CA VAL A 166 -14.28 -23.08 1.49
C VAL A 166 -15.21 -24.18 0.97
N SER A 167 -16.40 -23.78 0.49
CA SER A 167 -17.39 -24.71 -0.07
C SER A 167 -16.90 -25.34 -1.37
N LYS A 168 -16.21 -24.57 -2.23
CA LYS A 168 -15.62 -25.05 -3.48
C LYS A 168 -14.55 -26.10 -3.23
N VAL A 169 -13.64 -25.85 -2.28
CA VAL A 169 -12.63 -26.83 -1.85
C VAL A 169 -13.29 -28.07 -1.23
N SER A 170 -14.27 -27.88 -0.35
CA SER A 170 -15.03 -28.99 0.23
C SER A 170 -15.74 -29.85 -0.84
N TYR A 171 -16.19 -29.25 -1.94
CA TYR A 171 -16.79 -29.94 -3.07
C TYR A 171 -15.77 -30.77 -3.88
N MET A 172 -14.52 -30.30 -3.99
CA MET A 172 -13.40 -31.07 -4.55
C MET A 172 -13.09 -32.28 -3.66
N VAL A 173 -12.95 -32.06 -2.35
CA VAL A 173 -12.64 -33.11 -1.37
C VAL A 173 -13.74 -34.19 -1.31
N ALA A 174 -14.99 -33.82 -1.58
CA ALA A 174 -16.12 -34.76 -1.64
C ALA A 174 -16.27 -35.49 -3.00
N ASP A 175 -15.23 -35.46 -3.84
CA ASP A 175 -15.17 -36.07 -5.18
C ASP A 175 -16.30 -35.62 -6.12
N LYS A 176 -16.80 -34.39 -5.95
CA LYS A 176 -17.89 -33.87 -6.79
C LYS A 176 -17.39 -33.15 -8.03
N ILE A 177 -16.16 -32.65 -7.98
CA ILE A 177 -15.42 -32.05 -9.10
C ILE A 177 -13.97 -32.48 -9.01
N GLN A 178 -13.24 -32.38 -10.13
CA GLN A 178 -11.82 -32.68 -10.17
C GLN A 178 -11.05 -31.66 -9.30
N PRO A 179 -10.19 -32.11 -8.37
CA PRO A 179 -9.33 -31.23 -7.61
C PRO A 179 -8.33 -30.53 -8.52
N GLU A 180 -8.17 -29.23 -8.33
CA GLU A 180 -7.13 -28.44 -8.99
C GLU A 180 -6.00 -28.21 -8.00
N ILE A 181 -4.75 -28.42 -8.41
CA ILE A 181 -3.60 -28.25 -7.51
C ILE A 181 -3.44 -26.81 -6.99
N SER A 182 -4.03 -25.83 -7.69
CA SER A 182 -4.16 -24.46 -7.20
C SER A 182 -4.94 -24.36 -5.88
N ALA A 183 -5.80 -25.34 -5.58
CA ALA A 183 -6.58 -25.42 -4.34
C ALA A 183 -5.82 -25.99 -3.14
N ASP A 184 -4.55 -26.40 -3.31
CA ASP A 184 -3.63 -26.70 -2.22
C ASP A 184 -3.17 -25.39 -1.56
N PHE A 185 -4.06 -24.84 -0.72
CA PHE A 185 -3.87 -23.56 -0.06
C PHE A 185 -2.87 -23.67 1.10
N ASN A 186 -2.71 -24.86 1.69
CA ASN A 186 -1.78 -25.07 2.80
C ASN A 186 -0.37 -25.52 2.34
N GLY A 187 -0.19 -25.85 1.06
CA GLY A 187 1.08 -26.17 0.41
C GLY A 187 1.60 -27.57 0.73
N ASN A 188 0.73 -28.54 1.06
CA ASN A 188 1.13 -29.91 1.41
C ASN A 188 1.24 -30.85 0.19
N GLY A 189 0.87 -30.37 -1.01
CA GLY A 189 0.90 -31.11 -2.27
C GLY A 189 -0.37 -31.90 -2.57
N GLU A 190 -1.40 -31.80 -1.72
CA GLU A 190 -2.70 -32.47 -1.88
C GLU A 190 -3.83 -31.46 -1.71
N VAL A 191 -5.01 -31.76 -2.25
CA VAL A 191 -6.22 -30.95 -2.01
C VAL A 191 -7.10 -31.73 -1.04
N ASP A 192 -7.14 -31.29 0.21
CA ASP A 192 -7.80 -32.01 1.31
C ASP A 192 -8.58 -31.07 2.24
N VAL A 193 -9.09 -31.62 3.35
CA VAL A 193 -9.87 -30.87 4.35
C VAL A 193 -9.02 -29.79 5.05
N GLY A 194 -7.70 -29.95 5.09
CA GLY A 194 -6.74 -28.99 5.61
C GLY A 194 -6.73 -27.68 4.83
N ASP A 195 -6.94 -27.71 3.51
CA ASP A 195 -7.04 -26.50 2.68
C ASP A 195 -8.30 -25.70 3.03
N ALA A 196 -9.45 -26.38 3.07
CA ALA A 196 -10.71 -25.78 3.48
C ALA A 196 -10.63 -25.19 4.90
N ALA A 197 -9.97 -25.91 5.83
CA ALA A 197 -9.76 -25.45 7.20
C ALA A 197 -8.82 -24.24 7.27
N MET A 198 -7.77 -24.20 6.45
CA MET A 198 -6.84 -23.07 6.39
C MET A 198 -7.54 -21.82 5.84
N ILE A 199 -8.32 -21.92 4.76
CA ILE A 199 -9.12 -20.78 4.24
C ILE A 199 -10.08 -20.29 5.32
N ALA A 200 -10.82 -21.21 5.97
CA ALA A 200 -11.72 -20.86 7.08
C ALA A 200 -10.97 -20.17 8.24
N TYR A 201 -9.76 -20.62 8.58
CA TYR A 201 -8.92 -19.97 9.58
C TYR A 201 -8.48 -18.57 9.15
N PHE A 202 -8.08 -18.40 7.88
CA PHE A 202 -7.76 -17.08 7.32
C PHE A 202 -8.96 -16.14 7.36
N LEU A 203 -10.17 -16.62 7.05
CA LEU A 203 -11.40 -15.86 7.18
C LEU A 203 -11.61 -15.43 8.64
N VAL A 204 -11.56 -16.37 9.59
CA VAL A 204 -11.75 -16.06 11.03
C VAL A 204 -10.69 -15.09 11.55
N ARG A 205 -9.44 -15.21 11.12
CA ARG A 205 -8.33 -14.35 11.58
C ARG A 205 -8.28 -13.00 10.88
N LYS A 206 -8.81 -12.88 9.66
CA LYS A 206 -8.99 -11.60 8.95
C LYS A 206 -10.26 -10.86 9.37
N ILE A 207 -11.14 -11.48 10.16
CA ILE A 207 -12.07 -10.73 11.04
C ILE A 207 -11.23 -10.18 12.21
N GLU A 208 -10.21 -9.37 11.92
CA GLU A 208 -9.79 -8.39 12.90
C GLU A 208 -10.97 -7.43 13.01
N PHE A 209 -11.59 -7.47 14.20
CA PHE A 209 -12.67 -6.63 14.69
C PHE A 209 -12.99 -5.42 13.79
N LEU A 210 -14.16 -5.47 13.15
CA LEU A 210 -14.93 -4.25 12.84
C LEU A 210 -15.09 -3.38 14.09
#